data_AF-A0A109W9Q4-F1
#
_entry.id   AF-A0A109W9Q4-F1
#
_cell.length_a   1.000
_cell.length_b   1.000
_cell.length_c   1.000
_cell.angle_alpha   90.00
_cell.angle_beta   90.00
_cell.angle_gamma   90.00
#
_symmetry.space_group_name_H-M   'P 1'
#
loop_
_entity.id
_entity.type
_entity.pdbx_description
1 polymer ?
#
loop_
_entity_poly.entity_id
_entity_poly.type
_entity_poly.pdbx_seq_one_letter_code
_entity_poly.pdbx_strand_id
1 'polypeptide(L)'
;MSITIPDQYEIHRLAKEKGWYDGIDTNNLRFLPPDFIPANLALIHSELSEALEAYRKNGIPNVDGQEKVVMGQGNFQEELADAVIRIFDLAGLLRIQIGSCILEKHTYNRTRPHRHGGKVV
;
A
#
# COMPACT_ATOMS: atom_id res chain seq x y z
N MET A 1 20.91 0.31 9.55
CA MET A 1 20.08 1.51 9.81
C MET A 1 18.64 1.06 9.95
N SER A 2 17.92 1.51 10.98
CA SER A 2 16.47 1.38 11.02
C SER A 2 15.87 2.48 10.13
N ILE A 3 15.05 2.09 9.17
CA ILE A 3 14.27 3.04 8.37
C ILE A 3 12.95 3.29 9.12
N THR A 4 12.58 4.54 9.28
CA THR A 4 11.24 4.95 9.74
C THR A 4 10.45 5.39 8.52
N ILE A 5 9.23 4.87 8.36
CA ILE A 5 8.29 5.30 7.31
C ILE A 5 7.23 6.22 7.93
N PRO A 6 6.64 7.14 7.14
CA PRO A 6 5.46 7.89 7.55
C PRO A 6 4.33 6.97 8.04
N ASP A 7 3.58 7.44 9.04
CA ASP A 7 2.38 6.72 9.46
C ASP A 7 1.22 6.98 8.49
N GLN A 8 0.11 6.25 8.68
CA GLN A 8 -1.07 6.37 7.83
C GLN A 8 -1.75 7.75 7.91
N TYR A 9 -1.58 8.48 9.02
CA TYR A 9 -2.19 9.80 9.17
C TYR A 9 -1.42 10.85 8.41
N GLU A 10 -0.09 10.77 8.40
CA GLU A 10 0.76 11.62 7.57
C GLU A 10 0.49 11.39 6.08
N ILE A 11 0.43 10.13 5.64
CA ILE A 11 0.13 9.78 4.24
C ILE A 11 -1.25 10.29 3.84
N HIS A 12 -2.28 10.04 4.66
CA HIS A 12 -3.63 10.51 4.36
C HIS A 12 -3.75 12.04 4.37
N ARG A 13 -3.05 12.72 5.29
CA ARG A 13 -2.99 14.19 5.31
C ARG A 13 -2.39 14.73 4.01
N LEU A 14 -1.28 14.16 3.54
CA LEU A 14 -0.69 14.55 2.26
C LEU A 14 -1.66 14.32 1.09
N ALA A 15 -2.37 13.18 1.06
CA ALA A 15 -3.36 12.91 0.02
C ALA A 15 -4.48 13.97 0.01
N LYS A 16 -4.96 14.40 1.18
CA LYS A 16 -5.91 15.51 1.32
C LYS A 16 -5.32 16.84 0.85
N GLU A 17 -4.10 17.17 1.24
CA GLU A 17 -3.40 18.39 0.80
C GLU A 17 -3.21 18.44 -0.72
N LYS A 18 -3.14 17.29 -1.38
CA LYS A 18 -3.06 17.16 -2.84
C LYS A 18 -4.43 17.17 -3.54
N GLY A 19 -5.53 17.33 -2.80
CA GLY A 19 -6.88 17.48 -3.35
C GLY A 19 -7.58 16.17 -3.73
N TRP A 20 -7.03 15.01 -3.39
CA TRP A 20 -7.63 13.70 -3.75
C TRP A 20 -8.98 13.42 -3.06
N TYR A 21 -9.31 14.22 -2.04
CA TYR A 21 -10.54 14.11 -1.25
C TYR A 21 -11.41 15.38 -1.36
N ASP A 22 -11.14 16.26 -2.31
CA ASP A 22 -11.94 17.47 -2.50
C ASP A 22 -13.40 17.12 -2.79
N GLY A 23 -14.32 17.75 -2.06
CA GLY A 23 -15.75 17.45 -2.13
C GLY A 23 -16.20 16.21 -1.35
N ILE A 24 -15.30 15.52 -0.64
CA ILE A 24 -15.62 14.37 0.22
C ILE A 24 -15.52 14.76 1.70
N ASP A 25 -16.58 14.52 2.47
CA ASP A 25 -16.54 14.68 3.93
C ASP A 25 -15.82 13.51 4.60
N THR A 26 -14.48 13.59 4.63
CA THR A 26 -13.60 12.62 5.29
C THR A 26 -13.76 12.58 6.82
N ASN A 27 -14.48 13.53 7.44
CA ASN A 27 -14.78 13.48 8.87
C ASN A 27 -16.03 12.64 9.17
N ASN A 28 -16.92 12.49 8.19
CA ASN A 28 -18.17 11.75 8.34
C ASN A 28 -18.28 10.58 7.36
N LEU A 29 -17.60 9.48 7.71
CA LEU A 29 -17.52 8.27 6.88
C LEU A 29 -18.89 7.65 6.54
N ARG A 30 -19.96 8.00 7.26
CA ARG A 30 -21.33 7.53 6.99
C ARG A 30 -21.89 8.03 5.67
N PHE A 31 -21.39 9.15 5.16
CA PHE A 31 -21.86 9.77 3.93
C PHE A 31 -20.92 9.52 2.74
N LEU A 32 -19.93 8.64 2.89
CA LEU A 32 -19.15 8.21 1.73
C LEU A 32 -20.06 7.53 0.71
N PRO A 33 -19.87 7.79 -0.60
CA PRO A 33 -20.53 7.04 -1.64
C PRO A 33 -20.33 5.52 -1.45
N PRO A 34 -21.33 4.67 -1.72
CA PRO A 34 -21.22 3.22 -1.51
C PRO A 34 -20.04 2.57 -2.26
N ASP A 35 -19.66 3.14 -3.41
CA ASP A 35 -18.58 2.70 -4.27
C ASP A 35 -17.21 3.31 -3.91
N PHE A 36 -17.15 4.25 -2.96
CA PHE A 36 -15.92 4.95 -2.61
C PHE A 36 -14.81 4.00 -2.11
N ILE A 37 -15.14 3.12 -1.15
CA ILE A 37 -14.18 2.15 -0.63
C ILE A 37 -13.83 1.07 -1.67
N PRO A 38 -14.79 0.46 -2.38
CA PRO A 38 -14.48 -0.41 -3.51
C PRO A 38 -13.56 0.22 -4.56
N ALA A 39 -13.75 1.49 -4.91
CA ALA A 39 -12.91 2.21 -5.85
C ALA A 39 -11.48 2.36 -5.33
N ASN A 40 -11.30 2.72 -4.05
CA ASN A 40 -9.97 2.79 -3.43
C ASN A 40 -9.27 1.42 -3.41
N LEU A 41 -10.00 0.34 -3.13
CA LEU A 41 -9.44 -1.01 -3.22
C LEU A 41 -9.02 -1.35 -4.67
N ALA A 42 -9.83 -0.98 -5.66
CA ALA A 42 -9.48 -1.19 -7.07
C ALA A 42 -8.23 -0.39 -7.48
N LEU A 43 -8.03 0.82 -6.96
CA LEU A 43 -6.80 1.59 -7.16
C LEU A 43 -5.58 0.90 -6.55
N ILE A 44 -5.69 0.30 -5.36
CA ILE A 44 -4.59 -0.52 -4.80
C ILE A 44 -4.26 -1.70 -5.73
N HIS A 45 -5.29 -2.34 -6.30
CA HIS A 45 -5.10 -3.40 -7.27
C HIS A 45 -4.44 -2.93 -8.58
N SER A 46 -4.67 -1.69 -9.01
CA SER A 46 -3.99 -1.16 -10.21
C SER A 46 -2.50 -0.99 -9.96
N GLU A 47 -2.06 -0.46 -8.80
CA GLU A 47 -0.61 -0.33 -8.50
C GLU A 47 0.10 -1.71 -8.52
N LEU A 48 -0.56 -2.75 -8.01
CA LEU A 48 -0.03 -4.12 -8.09
C LEU A 48 0.02 -4.66 -9.52
N SER A 49 -0.88 -4.20 -10.39
CA SER A 49 -0.88 -4.55 -11.81
C SER A 49 0.23 -3.81 -12.55
N GLU A 50 0.50 -2.55 -12.21
CA GLU A 50 1.63 -1.76 -12.72
C GLU A 50 2.96 -2.40 -12.31
N ALA A 51 3.10 -2.88 -11.07
CA ALA A 51 4.25 -3.67 -10.64
C ALA A 51 4.42 -4.93 -11.51
N LEU A 52 3.34 -5.66 -11.81
CA LEU A 52 3.41 -6.83 -12.69
C LEU A 52 3.83 -6.45 -14.12
N GLU A 53 3.40 -5.31 -14.64
CA GLU A 53 3.84 -4.80 -15.93
C GLU A 53 5.33 -4.45 -15.93
N ALA A 54 5.81 -3.77 -14.90
CA ALA A 54 7.23 -3.43 -14.74
C ALA A 54 8.10 -4.70 -14.71
N TYR A 55 7.67 -5.73 -13.96
CA TYR A 55 8.33 -7.04 -13.94
C TYR A 55 8.35 -7.70 -15.33
N ARG A 56 7.24 -7.70 -16.07
CA ARG A 56 7.19 -8.29 -17.41
C ARG A 56 8.14 -7.60 -18.38
N LYS A 57 8.34 -6.29 -18.23
CA LYS A 57 9.22 -5.49 -19.09
C LYS A 57 10.69 -5.68 -18.74
N ASN A 58 11.02 -5.69 -17.44
CA ASN A 58 12.41 -5.56 -16.97
C ASN A 58 12.97 -6.84 -16.34
N GLY A 59 12.14 -7.87 -16.11
CA GLY A 59 12.52 -9.11 -15.46
C GLY A 59 12.54 -9.01 -13.93
N ILE A 60 13.26 -9.92 -13.28
CA ILE A 60 13.39 -9.94 -11.82
C ILE A 60 14.20 -8.70 -11.39
N PRO A 61 13.66 -7.84 -10.51
CA PRO A 61 14.40 -6.68 -10.02
C PRO A 61 15.52 -7.11 -9.06
N ASN A 62 16.57 -6.29 -8.98
CA ASN A 62 17.72 -6.47 -8.06
C ASN A 62 18.56 -7.75 -8.22
N VAL A 63 18.50 -8.48 -9.34
CA VAL A 63 19.30 -9.73 -9.55
C VAL A 63 20.80 -9.48 -9.40
N ASP A 64 21.29 -8.30 -9.81
CA ASP A 64 22.72 -7.93 -9.73
C ASP A 64 23.01 -6.80 -8.72
N GLY A 65 22.07 -6.51 -7.82
CA GLY A 65 22.25 -5.54 -6.72
C GLY A 65 22.35 -4.06 -7.14
N GLN A 66 21.89 -3.69 -8.35
CA GLN A 66 22.11 -2.35 -8.91
C GLN A 66 20.88 -1.66 -9.51
N GLU A 67 19.65 -2.07 -9.19
CA GLU A 67 18.54 -1.19 -9.56
C GLU A 67 18.47 -0.01 -8.60
N LYS A 68 19.10 1.09 -9.03
CA LYS A 68 18.80 2.39 -8.45
C LYS A 68 17.34 2.67 -8.70
N VAL A 69 16.54 2.65 -7.64
CA VAL A 69 15.15 3.08 -7.70
C VAL A 69 15.13 4.57 -7.98
N VAL A 70 14.61 4.95 -9.15
CA VAL A 70 14.38 6.34 -9.53
C VAL A 70 12.87 6.55 -9.52
N MET A 71 12.39 7.37 -8.59
CA MET A 71 10.97 7.69 -8.48
C MET A 71 10.48 8.48 -9.70
N GLY A 72 9.23 8.26 -10.07
CA GLY A 72 8.56 8.80 -11.25
C GLY A 72 8.80 7.98 -12.52
N GLN A 73 9.29 6.74 -12.43
CA GLN A 73 9.58 5.90 -13.60
C GLN A 73 8.71 4.66 -13.71
N GLY A 74 7.88 4.38 -12.71
CA GLY A 74 7.03 3.19 -12.65
C GLY A 74 7.82 1.89 -12.68
N ASN A 75 8.93 1.88 -11.94
CA ASN A 75 9.73 0.67 -11.74
C ASN A 75 9.05 -0.22 -10.68
N PHE A 76 9.41 -1.50 -10.67
CA PHE A 76 8.74 -2.49 -9.82
C PHE A 76 8.71 -2.10 -8.33
N GLN A 77 9.80 -1.55 -7.80
CA GLN A 77 9.95 -1.14 -6.41
C GLN A 77 9.06 0.07 -6.08
N GLU A 78 8.96 1.02 -7.01
CA GLU A 78 8.08 2.19 -6.91
C GLU A 78 6.62 1.77 -6.86
N GLU A 79 6.17 0.91 -7.77
CA GLU A 79 4.77 0.47 -7.82
C GLU A 79 4.36 -0.33 -6.57
N LEU A 80 5.28 -1.12 -6.00
CA LEU A 80 5.05 -1.76 -4.70
C LEU A 80 4.95 -0.74 -3.56
N ALA A 81 5.75 0.32 -3.59
CA ALA A 81 5.66 1.38 -2.61
C ALA A 81 4.34 2.15 -2.73
N ASP A 82 3.90 2.43 -3.96
CA ASP A 82 2.62 3.09 -4.23
C ASP A 82 1.43 2.26 -3.77
N ALA A 83 1.45 0.94 -3.98
CA ALA A 83 0.44 0.04 -3.42
C ALA A 83 0.37 0.13 -1.88
N VAL A 84 1.53 0.19 -1.21
CA VAL A 84 1.59 0.35 0.26
C VAL A 84 1.08 1.73 0.69
N ILE A 85 1.46 2.79 -0.02
CA ILE A 85 1.01 4.16 0.27
C ILE A 85 -0.51 4.27 0.10
N ARG A 86 -1.10 3.66 -0.94
CA ARG A 86 -2.57 3.60 -1.13
C ARG A 86 -3.27 2.86 0.01
N ILE A 87 -2.69 1.75 0.50
CA ILE A 87 -3.21 1.05 1.68
C ILE A 87 -3.14 1.95 2.92
N PHE A 88 -2.05 2.68 3.11
CA PHE A 88 -1.89 3.60 4.23
C PHE A 88 -2.86 4.79 4.13
N ASP A 89 -3.04 5.39 2.96
CA ASP A 89 -4.02 6.46 2.74
C ASP A 89 -5.43 5.99 3.10
N LEU A 90 -5.85 4.83 2.57
CA LEU A 90 -7.15 4.24 2.89
C LEU A 90 -7.30 3.93 4.39
N ALA A 91 -6.24 3.43 5.04
CA ALA A 91 -6.24 3.21 6.47
C ALA A 91 -6.37 4.52 7.27
N GLY A 92 -5.69 5.59 6.83
CA GLY A 92 -5.77 6.92 7.43
C GLY A 92 -7.17 7.51 7.32
N LEU A 93 -7.81 7.41 6.15
CA LEU A 93 -9.22 7.77 5.94
C LEU A 93 -10.13 7.02 6.92
N LEU A 94 -9.97 5.70 7.02
CA LEU A 94 -10.80 4.83 7.83
C LEU A 94 -10.43 4.85 9.33
N ARG A 95 -9.43 5.62 9.73
CA ARG A 95 -8.91 5.71 11.10
C ARG A 95 -8.43 4.37 11.66
N ILE A 96 -7.90 3.51 10.78
CA ILE A 96 -7.34 2.21 11.11
C ILE A 96 -5.86 2.39 11.47
N GLN A 97 -5.46 1.89 12.64
CA GLN A 97 -4.05 1.85 13.07
C GLN A 97 -3.30 0.72 12.35
N ILE A 98 -3.10 0.87 11.04
CA ILE A 98 -2.58 -0.20 10.17
C ILE A 98 -1.20 -0.68 10.60
N GLY A 99 -0.33 0.22 11.08
CA GLY A 99 0.97 -0.16 11.62
C GLY A 99 0.86 -1.15 12.78
N SER A 100 -0.06 -0.90 13.72
CA SER A 100 -0.35 -1.84 14.82
C SER A 100 -0.91 -3.17 14.31
N CYS A 101 -1.86 -3.12 13.36
CA CYS A 101 -2.41 -4.33 12.75
C CYS A 101 -1.32 -5.18 12.07
N ILE A 102 -0.36 -4.56 11.38
CA ILE A 102 0.78 -5.23 10.75
C ILE A 102 1.66 -5.90 11.82
N LEU A 103 1.99 -5.19 12.90
CA LEU A 103 2.83 -5.72 13.99
C LEU A 103 2.17 -6.89 14.70
N GLU A 104 0.89 -6.78 15.03
CA GLU A 104 0.10 -7.85 15.64
C GLU A 104 -0.01 -9.04 14.70
N LYS A 105 -0.30 -8.80 13.42
CA LYS A 105 -0.41 -9.86 12.42
C LYS A 105 0.91 -10.58 12.21
N HIS A 106 2.02 -9.85 12.20
CA HIS A 106 3.37 -10.42 12.11
C HIS A 106 3.69 -11.29 13.32
N THR A 107 3.39 -10.80 14.52
CA THR A 107 3.57 -11.53 15.78
C THR A 107 2.75 -12.83 15.78
N TYR A 108 1.48 -12.77 15.38
CA TYR A 108 0.64 -13.95 15.22
C TYR A 108 1.15 -14.90 14.12
N ASN A 109 1.66 -14.39 13.00
CA ASN A 109 2.21 -15.25 11.94
C ASN A 109 3.44 -16.04 12.41
N ARG A 110 4.23 -15.51 13.36
CA ARG A 110 5.36 -16.24 13.97
C ARG A 110 4.93 -17.46 14.78
N THR A 111 3.70 -17.49 15.28
CA THR A 111 3.18 -18.64 16.04
C THR A 111 2.61 -19.74 15.12
N ARG A 112 2.53 -19.50 13.80
CA ARG A 112 1.99 -20.48 12.84
C ARG A 112 2.99 -21.61 12.60
N PRO A 113 2.53 -22.87 12.46
CA PRO A 113 3.41 -23.97 12.06
C PRO A 113 3.95 -23.74 10.64
N HIS A 114 5.06 -24.41 10.32
CA HIS A 114 5.64 -24.37 8.99
C HIS A 114 4.61 -24.75 7.93
N ARG A 115 4.47 -23.92 6.88
CA ARG A 115 3.48 -24.09 5.78
C ARG A 115 2.03 -24.18 6.24
N HIS A 116 1.64 -23.43 7.27
CA HIS A 116 0.23 -23.31 7.66
C HIS A 116 -0.63 -22.86 6.46
N GLY A 117 -1.46 -23.78 5.96
CA GLY A 117 -2.33 -23.57 4.79
C GLY A 117 -1.86 -24.22 3.48
N GLY A 118 -0.67 -24.84 3.42
CA GLY A 118 -0.23 -25.72 2.32
C GLY A 118 -0.07 -25.08 0.94
N LYS A 119 -0.27 -23.78 0.80
CA LYS A 119 -0.13 -23.08 -0.49
C LYS A 119 1.36 -22.85 -0.79
N VAL A 120 1.81 -23.37 -1.93
CA VAL A 120 3.07 -23.01 -2.56
C VAL A 120 2.76 -21.82 -3.45
N VAL A 121 3.46 -20.71 -3.25
CA VAL A 121 3.47 -19.56 -4.18
C VAL A 121 4.73 -19.69 -5.02
#